data_AF-A0A2C9KQC8-F1
#
_entry.id   AF-A0A2C9KQC8-F1
#
_cell.length_a   1.000
_cell.length_b   1.000
_cell.length_c   1.000
_cell.angle_alpha   90.00
_cell.angle_beta   90.00
_cell.angle_gamma   90.00
#
_symmetry.space_group_name_H-M   'P 1'
#
loop_
_entity.id
_entity.type
_entity.pdbx_description
1 polymer ?
#
loop_
_entity_poly.entity_id
_entity_poly.type
_entity_poly.pdbx_seq_one_letter_code
_entity_poly.pdbx_strand_id
1 'polypeptide(L)'
;EVQEGTLAKDTFGGRLTVDYVAEKLGHASFSEIRELDLPNNAIRVVDLGTGELFINLRSVNLEHNNLQSFAGLIYLVNLRVLCLNHNHIECILPRAKPQTLVNKKNMSVQGKHIDNSVQNSSPVLENLEVLHLGYNNIKDLASLQLHLLPSLKALFLQGNEIVKVEGLDGLHDLRELVLDKNKIKQISETSFSNQWNLQ
;
A
#
# COMPACT_ATOMS: atom_id res chain seq x y z
N GLU A 1 32.42 19.35 7.45
CA GLU A 1 31.00 19.58 7.12
C GLU A 1 30.40 18.58 6.10
N VAL A 2 30.96 17.38 5.93
CA VAL A 2 30.42 16.36 4.98
C VAL A 2 29.83 15.13 5.71
N GLN A 3 29.81 15.11 7.05
CA GLN A 3 29.40 13.93 7.82
C GLN A 3 27.93 13.93 8.28
N GLU A 4 27.23 15.06 8.27
CA GLU A 4 25.84 15.13 8.77
C GLU A 4 24.80 14.61 7.76
N GLY A 5 25.09 14.66 6.45
CA GLY A 5 24.18 14.20 5.40
C GLY A 5 24.00 12.68 5.30
N THR A 6 24.91 11.90 5.88
CA THR A 6 24.87 10.42 5.81
C THR A 6 24.15 9.81 7.02
N LEU A 7 24.14 10.50 8.17
CA LEU A 7 23.46 10.05 9.39
C LEU A 7 21.92 10.10 9.27
N ALA A 8 21.37 11.05 8.52
CA ALA A 8 19.92 11.13 8.30
C ALA A 8 19.37 9.94 7.48
N LYS A 9 20.16 9.43 6.51
CA LYS A 9 19.78 8.24 5.73
C LYS A 9 19.71 6.96 6.57
N ASP A 10 20.48 6.89 7.65
CA ASP A 10 20.53 5.74 8.57
C ASP A 10 19.53 5.84 9.73
N THR A 11 19.03 7.04 10.07
CA THR A 11 18.24 7.24 11.31
C THR A 11 16.88 6.53 11.28
N PHE A 12 16.25 6.38 10.11
CA PHE A 12 14.93 5.76 10.01
C PHE A 12 14.92 4.35 9.40
N GLY A 13 16.05 3.82 8.93
CA GLY A 13 16.15 2.43 8.44
C GLY A 13 15.15 2.07 7.32
N GLY A 14 14.67 3.05 6.55
CA GLY A 14 13.60 2.87 5.56
C GLY A 14 12.17 2.88 6.15
N ARG A 15 11.95 3.36 7.37
CA ARG A 15 10.61 3.65 7.90
C ARG A 15 10.18 5.07 7.54
N LEU A 16 9.00 5.19 6.96
CA LEU A 16 8.30 6.46 6.81
C LEU A 16 7.55 6.78 8.10
N THR A 17 8.19 7.52 9.01
CA THR A 17 7.60 8.00 10.27
C THR A 17 7.08 9.44 10.13
N VAL A 18 6.31 9.88 11.12
CA VAL A 18 5.86 11.28 11.22
C VAL A 18 7.06 12.24 11.26
N ASP A 19 8.12 11.89 12.00
CA ASP A 19 9.35 12.69 12.07
C ASP A 19 10.06 12.76 10.71
N TYR A 20 10.10 11.65 9.95
CA TYR A 20 10.64 11.63 8.59
C TYR A 20 9.86 12.58 7.68
N VAL A 21 8.53 12.58 7.77
CA VAL A 21 7.69 13.51 7.00
C VAL A 21 7.94 14.96 7.41
N ALA A 22 8.05 15.26 8.71
CA ALA A 22 8.35 16.60 9.18
C ALA A 22 9.72 17.10 8.69
N GLU A 23 10.74 16.23 8.72
CA GLU A 23 12.08 16.55 8.22
C GLU A 23 12.05 16.86 6.72
N LYS A 24 11.33 16.05 5.93
CA LYS A 24 11.20 16.24 4.48
C LYS A 24 10.44 17.50 4.11
N LEU A 25 9.42 17.87 4.87
CA LEU A 25 8.59 19.05 4.61
C LEU A 25 9.12 20.32 5.28
N GLY A 26 10.01 20.19 6.27
CA GLY A 26 10.51 21.30 7.08
C GLY A 26 9.51 21.83 8.11
N HIS A 27 8.36 21.18 8.29
CA HIS A 27 7.30 21.57 9.24
C HIS A 27 6.47 20.37 9.69
N ALA A 28 5.77 20.52 10.82
CA ALA A 28 4.88 19.51 11.39
C ALA A 28 3.38 19.80 11.18
N SER A 29 3.02 20.77 10.31
CA SER A 29 1.63 21.09 9.94
C SER A 29 0.97 20.02 9.06
N PHE A 30 0.83 18.80 9.55
CA PHE A 30 0.35 17.65 8.76
C PHE A 30 -1.12 17.78 8.32
N SER A 31 -1.92 18.50 9.11
CA SER A 31 -3.34 18.72 8.82
C SER A 31 -3.57 19.58 7.59
N GLU A 32 -2.58 20.35 7.12
CA GLU A 32 -2.71 21.20 5.92
C GLU A 32 -2.32 20.47 4.63
N ILE A 33 -1.64 19.32 4.76
CA ILE A 33 -1.11 18.56 3.63
C ILE A 33 -2.23 17.84 2.92
N ARG A 34 -2.29 18.02 1.60
CA ARG A 34 -3.19 17.28 0.70
C ARG A 34 -2.48 16.23 -0.13
N GLU A 35 -1.19 16.41 -0.36
CA GLU A 35 -0.38 15.54 -1.21
C GLU A 35 0.96 15.29 -0.53
N LEU A 36 1.37 14.03 -0.47
CA LEU A 36 2.67 13.62 0.03
C LEU A 36 3.45 12.94 -1.08
N ASP A 37 4.50 13.59 -1.57
CA ASP A 37 5.33 13.11 -2.68
C ASP A 37 6.71 12.70 -2.18
N LEU A 38 6.97 11.39 -2.11
CA LEU A 38 8.20 10.82 -1.57
C LEU A 38 8.76 9.68 -2.45
N PRO A 39 8.96 9.89 -3.76
CA PRO A 39 9.53 8.86 -4.62
C PRO A 39 11.02 8.67 -4.35
N ASN A 40 11.55 7.47 -4.61
CA ASN A 40 12.99 7.18 -4.52
C ASN A 40 13.63 7.40 -3.12
N ASN A 41 12.88 7.15 -2.04
CA ASN A 41 13.35 7.34 -0.67
C ASN A 41 13.77 6.03 0.04
N ALA A 42 13.84 4.92 -0.69
CA ALA A 42 14.19 3.59 -0.18
C ALA A 42 13.29 3.11 0.99
N ILE A 43 12.06 3.62 1.07
CA ILE A 43 11.08 3.31 2.13
C ILE A 43 10.67 1.84 2.04
N ARG A 44 10.72 1.12 3.16
CA ARG A 44 10.37 -0.30 3.31
C ARG A 44 9.11 -0.52 4.11
N VAL A 45 8.81 0.39 5.06
CA VAL A 45 7.66 0.30 5.96
C VAL A 45 7.09 1.69 6.19
N VAL A 46 5.75 1.80 6.24
CA VAL A 46 5.06 3.02 6.63
C VAL A 46 4.62 2.92 8.09
N ASP A 47 4.94 3.94 8.88
CA ASP A 47 4.63 4.03 10.31
C ASP A 47 4.25 5.47 10.69
N LEU A 48 3.13 5.95 10.15
CA LEU A 48 2.63 7.31 10.37
C LEU A 48 1.79 7.46 11.64
N GLY A 49 1.69 6.40 12.46
CA GLY A 49 0.88 6.41 13.68
C GLY A 49 -0.62 6.50 13.39
N THR A 50 -1.27 7.57 13.87
CA THR A 50 -2.72 7.80 13.68
C THR A 50 -3.00 8.61 12.42
N GLY A 51 -4.01 8.20 11.64
CA GLY A 51 -4.40 8.92 10.42
C GLY A 51 -4.99 10.32 10.66
N GLU A 52 -5.34 10.65 11.91
CA GLU A 52 -5.90 11.95 12.30
C GLU A 52 -4.96 13.12 12.00
N LEU A 53 -3.65 12.90 12.05
CA LEU A 53 -2.66 13.93 11.72
C LEU A 53 -2.74 14.36 10.24
N PHE A 54 -3.07 13.40 9.37
CA PHE A 54 -3.10 13.57 7.92
C PHE A 54 -4.54 13.66 7.41
N ILE A 55 -5.43 14.31 8.17
CA ILE A 55 -6.87 14.32 7.90
C ILE A 55 -7.23 14.87 6.50
N ASN A 56 -6.43 15.79 5.95
CA ASN A 56 -6.67 16.38 4.63
C ASN A 56 -5.89 15.71 3.50
N LEU A 57 -5.08 14.68 3.79
CA LEU A 57 -4.26 14.00 2.80
C LEU A 57 -5.14 13.21 1.82
N ARG A 58 -5.00 13.51 0.53
CA ARG A 58 -5.78 12.93 -0.57
C ARG A 58 -4.92 12.15 -1.56
N SER A 59 -3.66 12.50 -1.71
CA SER A 59 -2.75 11.83 -2.65
C SER A 59 -1.44 11.44 -1.95
N VAL A 60 -0.98 10.22 -2.16
CA VAL A 60 0.32 9.74 -1.67
C VAL A 60 1.08 9.12 -2.83
N ASN A 61 2.26 9.66 -3.11
CA ASN A 61 3.20 9.10 -4.07
C ASN A 61 4.41 8.49 -3.34
N LEU A 62 4.52 7.17 -3.42
CA LEU A 62 5.61 6.37 -2.87
C LEU A 62 6.24 5.50 -3.95
N GLU A 63 6.26 5.97 -5.19
CA GLU A 63 6.92 5.28 -6.30
C GLU A 63 8.43 5.07 -6.06
N HIS A 64 8.99 4.02 -6.67
CA HIS A 64 10.41 3.71 -6.57
C HIS A 64 10.93 3.57 -5.12
N ASN A 65 10.13 2.90 -4.28
CA ASN A 65 10.53 2.53 -2.92
C ASN A 65 10.66 1.00 -2.82
N ASN A 66 10.82 0.48 -1.60
CA ASN A 66 11.04 -0.93 -1.31
C ASN A 66 9.90 -1.52 -0.47
N LEU A 67 8.67 -1.02 -0.62
CA LEU A 67 7.51 -1.46 0.15
C LEU A 67 7.10 -2.86 -0.26
N GLN A 68 6.81 -3.73 0.72
CA GLN A 68 6.22 -5.05 0.51
C GLN A 68 4.70 -5.11 0.75
N SER A 69 4.20 -4.13 1.49
CA SER A 69 2.78 -3.92 1.77
C SER A 69 2.53 -2.44 2.05
N PHE A 70 1.27 -2.03 2.06
CA PHE A 70 0.87 -0.66 2.38
C PHE A 70 -0.09 -0.57 3.57
N ALA A 71 -0.01 -1.54 4.50
CA ALA A 71 -0.83 -1.55 5.72
C ALA A 71 -0.67 -0.29 6.58
N GLY A 72 0.52 0.32 6.61
CA GLY A 72 0.73 1.56 7.36
C GLY A 72 -0.02 2.78 6.81
N LEU A 73 -0.63 2.66 5.62
CA LEU A 73 -1.45 3.70 5.00
C LEU A 73 -2.95 3.52 5.26
N ILE A 74 -3.42 2.37 5.79
CA ILE A 74 -4.86 2.08 5.90
C ILE A 74 -5.61 3.06 6.80
N TYR A 75 -4.89 3.74 7.70
CA TYR A 75 -5.45 4.75 8.60
C TYR A 75 -5.71 6.09 7.90
N LEU A 76 -5.21 6.30 6.68
CA LEU A 76 -5.43 7.51 5.88
C LEU A 76 -6.80 7.46 5.20
N VAL A 77 -7.86 7.54 6.00
CA VAL A 77 -9.26 7.33 5.56
C VAL A 77 -9.72 8.27 4.46
N ASN A 78 -9.05 9.41 4.28
CA ASN A 78 -9.37 10.44 3.31
C ASN A 78 -8.59 10.32 1.99
N LEU A 79 -7.69 9.34 1.88
CA LEU A 79 -6.85 9.11 0.71
C LEU A 79 -7.70 8.71 -0.51
N ARG A 80 -7.40 9.31 -1.66
CA ARG A 80 -8.09 9.08 -2.94
C ARG A 80 -7.17 8.50 -4.01
N VAL A 81 -5.90 8.88 -3.99
CA VAL A 81 -4.90 8.46 -4.97
C VAL A 81 -3.68 7.89 -4.26
N LEU A 82 -3.25 6.70 -4.66
CA LEU A 82 -2.07 6.03 -4.11
C LEU A 82 -1.18 5.51 -5.23
N CYS A 83 0.02 6.05 -5.33
CA CYS A 83 1.03 5.63 -6.31
C CYS A 83 2.10 4.78 -5.64
N LEU A 84 2.19 3.51 -6.04
CA LEU A 84 3.13 2.52 -5.51
C LEU A 84 3.89 1.81 -6.65
N ASN A 85 4.00 2.43 -7.83
CA ASN A 85 4.76 1.85 -8.93
C ASN A 85 6.22 1.59 -8.51
N HIS A 86 6.84 0.55 -9.06
CA HIS A 86 8.23 0.20 -8.76
C HIS A 86 8.50 0.00 -7.26
N ASN A 87 7.69 -0.84 -6.62
CA ASN A 87 7.90 -1.35 -5.26
C ASN A 87 7.97 -2.89 -5.31
N HIS A 88 7.76 -3.56 -4.17
CA HIS A 88 7.69 -5.02 -4.05
C HIS A 88 6.37 -5.47 -3.41
N ILE A 89 5.26 -4.78 -3.73
CA ILE A 89 3.96 -5.00 -3.09
C ILE A 89 3.41 -6.39 -3.41
N GLU A 90 3.19 -7.19 -2.36
CA GLU A 90 2.57 -8.52 -2.48
C GLU A 90 1.12 -8.55 -2.00
N CYS A 91 0.75 -7.63 -1.09
CA CYS A 91 -0.55 -7.57 -0.42
C CYS A 91 -0.83 -6.19 0.21
N ILE A 92 -2.11 -5.83 0.42
CA ILE A 92 -2.51 -4.64 1.20
C ILE A 92 -2.02 -4.78 2.64
N LEU A 93 -2.43 -5.87 3.30
CA LEU A 93 -2.07 -6.21 4.67
C LEU A 93 -0.95 -7.25 4.65
N PRO A 94 0.19 -7.04 5.34
CA PRO A 94 1.27 -8.00 5.37
C PRO A 94 0.75 -9.33 5.89
N ARG A 95 0.90 -10.39 5.08
CA ARG A 95 0.59 -11.75 5.54
C ARG A 95 1.46 -12.04 6.76
N ALA A 96 0.85 -12.46 7.86
CA ALA A 96 1.58 -13.07 8.95
C ALA A 96 2.42 -14.20 8.34
N LYS A 97 3.75 -14.09 8.36
CA LYS A 97 4.58 -15.28 8.13
C LYS A 97 4.11 -16.30 9.17
N PRO A 98 3.77 -17.55 8.80
CA PRO A 98 3.43 -18.56 9.78
C PRO A 98 4.57 -18.56 10.79
N GLN A 99 4.25 -18.22 12.03
CA GLN A 99 5.24 -18.17 13.09
C GLN A 99 5.89 -19.54 13.13
N THR A 100 7.14 -19.64 12.68
CA THR A 100 8.01 -20.68 13.19
C THR A 100 8.06 -20.41 14.68
N LEU A 101 7.42 -21.29 15.45
CA LEU A 101 7.45 -21.32 16.92
C LEU A 101 8.91 -21.52 17.36
N VAL A 102 9.73 -20.49 17.26
CA VAL A 102 11.03 -20.45 17.90
C VAL A 102 10.77 -19.84 19.27
N ASN A 103 10.61 -20.72 20.25
CA ASN A 103 10.64 -20.41 21.68
C ASN A 103 11.67 -19.32 21.98
N LYS A 104 11.22 -18.09 22.24
CA LYS A 104 12.01 -17.10 22.95
C LYS A 104 11.15 -16.42 24.00
N LYS A 105 11.33 -16.93 25.22
CA LYS A 105 11.25 -16.12 26.44
C LYS A 105 12.06 -14.85 26.22
N ASN A 106 11.53 -13.73 26.71
CA ASN A 106 12.13 -12.39 26.77
C ASN A 106 11.91 -11.57 25.49
N MET A 107 10.94 -10.66 25.54
CA MET A 107 11.08 -9.23 25.21
C MET A 107 9.68 -8.60 25.21
N SER A 108 9.37 -7.89 26.29
CA SER A 108 8.27 -6.93 26.32
C SER A 108 8.63 -5.76 25.40
N VAL A 109 8.13 -5.79 24.16
CA VAL A 109 8.06 -4.61 23.31
C VAL A 109 6.61 -4.45 22.92
N GLN A 110 5.99 -3.42 23.48
CA GLN A 110 4.64 -2.99 23.20
C GLN A 110 4.61 -2.30 21.83
N GLY A 111 4.88 -3.06 20.78
CA GLY A 111 4.50 -2.71 19.42
C GLY A 111 3.04 -3.09 19.26
N LYS A 112 2.19 -2.18 18.80
CA LYS A 112 0.80 -2.48 18.45
C LYS A 112 0.82 -3.59 17.41
N HIS A 113 0.59 -4.82 17.87
CA HIS A 113 0.41 -5.98 17.02
C HIS A 113 -0.76 -5.65 16.09
N ILE A 114 -0.49 -5.56 14.79
CA ILE A 114 -1.53 -5.68 13.78
C ILE A 114 -2.02 -7.12 13.94
N ASP A 115 -3.12 -7.28 14.68
CA ASP A 115 -3.75 -8.56 14.89
C ASP A 115 -4.17 -9.10 13.52
N ASN A 116 -3.55 -10.20 13.11
CA ASN A 116 -3.80 -10.87 11.83
C ASN A 116 -5.11 -11.69 11.86
N SER A 117 -5.99 -11.44 12.84
CA SER A 117 -7.34 -12.02 12.95
C SER A 117 -8.34 -11.45 11.94
N VAL A 118 -7.93 -10.53 11.07
CA VAL A 118 -8.78 -9.87 10.08
C VAL A 118 -9.10 -10.76 8.86
N GLN A 119 -9.50 -12.01 9.12
CA GLN A 119 -10.08 -12.92 8.13
C GLN A 119 -11.58 -12.63 7.85
N ASN A 120 -12.10 -11.49 8.35
CA ASN A 120 -13.41 -10.90 8.03
C ASN A 120 -13.28 -9.37 8.05
N SER A 121 -12.44 -8.79 7.19
CA SER A 121 -12.07 -7.38 7.29
C SER A 121 -13.19 -6.45 6.84
N SER A 122 -13.51 -5.49 7.70
CA SER A 122 -14.20 -4.27 7.28
C SER A 122 -13.42 -3.59 6.14
N PRO A 123 -14.10 -2.88 5.23
CA PRO A 123 -13.45 -2.05 4.23
C PRO A 123 -12.36 -1.16 4.82
N VAL A 124 -11.27 -0.98 4.07
CA VAL A 124 -10.19 -0.04 4.41
C VAL A 124 -10.02 0.94 3.27
N LEU A 125 -9.50 2.14 3.56
CA LEU A 125 -9.31 3.16 2.53
C LEU A 125 -10.58 3.36 1.68
N GLU A 126 -11.73 3.50 2.34
CA GLU A 126 -13.07 3.56 1.70
C GLU A 126 -13.21 4.67 0.65
N ASN A 127 -12.33 5.67 0.65
CA ASN A 127 -12.33 6.76 -0.30
C ASN A 127 -11.26 6.63 -1.41
N LEU A 128 -10.50 5.53 -1.45
CA LEU A 128 -9.45 5.34 -2.44
C LEU A 128 -10.08 5.04 -3.80
N GLU A 129 -9.81 5.91 -4.77
CA GLU A 129 -10.38 5.84 -6.12
C GLU A 129 -9.35 5.35 -7.14
N VAL A 130 -8.07 5.67 -6.95
CA VAL A 130 -7.00 5.38 -7.91
C VAL A 130 -5.83 4.70 -7.21
N LEU A 131 -5.43 3.53 -7.73
CA LEU A 131 -4.33 2.75 -7.21
C LEU A 131 -3.36 2.35 -8.33
N HIS A 132 -2.11 2.78 -8.21
CA HIS A 132 -1.04 2.38 -9.11
C HIS A 132 -0.12 1.36 -8.44
N LEU A 133 -0.06 0.15 -9.01
CA LEU A 133 0.73 -0.99 -8.57
C LEU A 133 1.58 -1.57 -9.71
N GLY A 134 1.92 -0.76 -10.71
CA GLY A 134 2.77 -1.20 -11.82
C GLY A 134 4.17 -1.61 -11.35
N TYR A 135 4.77 -2.60 -12.01
CA TYR A 135 6.12 -3.07 -11.75
C TYR A 135 6.38 -3.47 -10.28
N ASN A 136 5.50 -4.27 -9.68
CA ASN A 136 5.59 -4.77 -8.31
C ASN A 136 5.83 -6.29 -8.19
N ASN A 137 6.08 -6.98 -9.32
CA ASN A 137 6.22 -8.45 -9.39
C ASN A 137 4.99 -9.24 -8.88
N ILE A 138 3.80 -8.63 -8.94
CA ILE A 138 2.55 -9.28 -8.51
C ILE A 138 2.24 -10.45 -9.43
N LYS A 139 2.02 -11.65 -8.86
CA LYS A 139 1.73 -12.89 -9.62
C LYS A 139 0.25 -13.30 -9.57
N ASP A 140 -0.42 -12.93 -8.49
CA ASP A 140 -1.80 -13.30 -8.18
C ASP A 140 -2.52 -12.08 -7.63
N LEU A 141 -3.65 -11.71 -8.23
CA LEU A 141 -4.46 -10.59 -7.79
C LEU A 141 -5.26 -10.91 -6.53
N ALA A 142 -5.61 -12.17 -6.30
CA ALA A 142 -6.31 -12.58 -5.10
C ALA A 142 -5.47 -12.33 -3.83
N SER A 143 -4.13 -12.32 -3.94
CA SER A 143 -3.25 -12.00 -2.81
C SER A 143 -3.34 -10.55 -2.36
N LEU A 144 -3.78 -9.65 -3.23
CA LEU A 144 -3.90 -8.22 -2.92
C LEU A 144 -5.09 -7.92 -2.01
N GLN A 145 -6.11 -8.77 -1.94
CA GLN A 145 -7.33 -8.54 -1.15
C GLN A 145 -8.07 -7.26 -1.56
N LEU A 146 -8.23 -7.03 -2.86
CA LEU A 146 -8.81 -5.79 -3.41
C LEU A 146 -10.25 -5.51 -2.96
N HIS A 147 -11.00 -6.53 -2.51
CA HIS A 147 -12.34 -6.37 -1.91
C HIS A 147 -12.37 -5.40 -0.71
N LEU A 148 -11.21 -5.11 -0.11
CA LEU A 148 -11.08 -4.13 0.95
C LEU A 148 -11.18 -2.68 0.48
N LEU A 149 -11.12 -2.42 -0.83
CA LEU A 149 -11.07 -1.08 -1.44
C LEU A 149 -12.35 -0.84 -2.27
N PRO A 150 -13.53 -0.68 -1.65
CA PRO A 150 -14.82 -0.74 -2.35
C PRO A 150 -15.05 0.39 -3.37
N SER A 151 -14.41 1.55 -3.17
CA SER A 151 -14.58 2.75 -4.00
C SER A 151 -13.56 2.88 -5.13
N LEU A 152 -12.78 1.83 -5.39
CA LEU A 152 -11.73 1.87 -6.39
C LEU A 152 -12.32 1.97 -7.81
N LYS A 153 -11.92 3.00 -8.55
CA LYS A 153 -12.38 3.30 -9.92
C LYS A 153 -11.32 3.00 -10.96
N ALA A 154 -10.04 3.16 -10.64
CA ALA A 154 -8.93 2.91 -11.54
C ALA A 154 -7.82 2.09 -10.87
N LEU A 155 -7.43 1.00 -11.52
CA LEU A 155 -6.39 0.09 -11.03
C LEU A 155 -5.35 -0.16 -12.12
N PHE A 156 -4.11 0.25 -11.84
CA PHE A 156 -2.98 0.13 -12.76
C PHE A 156 -2.01 -0.96 -12.30
N LEU A 157 -1.87 -2.02 -13.08
CA LEU A 157 -1.09 -3.22 -12.75
C LEU A 157 -0.10 -3.60 -13.86
N GLN A 158 0.29 -2.64 -14.70
CA GLN A 158 1.18 -2.88 -15.81
C GLN A 158 2.58 -3.35 -15.37
N GLY A 159 3.19 -4.25 -16.14
CA GLY A 159 4.55 -4.72 -15.87
C GLY A 159 4.68 -5.60 -14.63
N ASN A 160 3.61 -6.28 -14.24
CA ASN A 160 3.62 -7.31 -13.20
C ASN A 160 3.79 -8.72 -13.82
N GLU A 161 3.62 -9.76 -13.03
CA GLU A 161 3.77 -11.17 -13.42
C GLU A 161 2.45 -11.94 -13.32
N ILE A 162 1.31 -11.26 -13.46
CA ILE A 162 -0.02 -11.85 -13.28
C ILE A 162 -0.25 -12.90 -14.35
N VAL A 163 -0.64 -14.12 -13.93
CA VAL A 163 -0.89 -15.25 -14.84
C VAL A 163 -2.39 -15.49 -15.07
N LYS A 164 -3.20 -15.23 -14.05
CA LYS A 164 -4.66 -15.40 -14.06
C LYS A 164 -5.32 -14.15 -13.51
N VAL A 165 -6.38 -13.68 -14.18
CA VAL A 165 -7.17 -12.55 -13.70
C VAL A 165 -8.28 -13.08 -12.79
N GLU A 166 -8.15 -12.94 -11.48
CA GLU A 166 -9.17 -13.29 -10.48
C GLU A 166 -9.05 -12.38 -9.25
N GLY A 167 -10.04 -12.36 -8.35
CA GLY A 167 -9.96 -11.54 -7.12
C GLY A 167 -10.28 -10.05 -7.32
N LEU A 168 -11.05 -9.71 -8.36
CA LEU A 168 -11.62 -8.37 -8.56
C LEU A 168 -12.98 -8.21 -7.85
N ASP A 169 -13.46 -9.25 -7.17
CA ASP A 169 -14.71 -9.24 -6.42
C ASP A 169 -14.77 -8.09 -5.40
N GLY A 170 -15.92 -7.42 -5.32
CA GLY A 170 -16.12 -6.26 -4.44
C GLY A 170 -15.73 -4.90 -5.05
N LEU A 171 -15.03 -4.88 -6.19
CA LEU A 171 -14.70 -3.63 -6.90
C LEU A 171 -15.85 -3.17 -7.82
N HIS A 172 -16.98 -2.78 -7.21
CA HIS A 172 -18.22 -2.47 -7.94
C HIS A 172 -18.13 -1.18 -8.81
N ASP A 173 -17.27 -0.24 -8.41
CA ASP A 173 -17.10 1.05 -9.07
C ASP A 173 -15.93 1.08 -10.07
N LEU A 174 -15.28 -0.06 -10.31
CA LEU A 174 -14.10 -0.14 -11.18
C LEU A 174 -14.48 0.18 -12.64
N ARG A 175 -13.79 1.17 -13.21
CA ARG A 175 -14.00 1.70 -14.56
C ARG A 175 -12.78 1.50 -15.45
N GLU A 176 -11.59 1.51 -14.87
CA GLU A 176 -10.33 1.37 -15.59
C GLU A 176 -9.45 0.30 -14.94
N LEU A 177 -8.99 -0.66 -15.76
CA LEU A 177 -8.10 -1.73 -15.34
C LEU A 177 -6.99 -1.89 -16.38
N VAL A 178 -5.76 -1.56 -16.00
CA VAL A 178 -4.60 -1.67 -16.89
C VAL A 178 -3.75 -2.87 -16.51
N LEU A 179 -3.67 -3.86 -17.40
CA LEU A 179 -2.95 -5.13 -17.20
C LEU A 179 -1.80 -5.36 -18.20
N ASP A 180 -1.37 -4.31 -18.90
CA ASP A 180 -0.33 -4.42 -19.92
C ASP A 180 0.98 -5.01 -19.39
N LYS A 181 1.74 -5.70 -20.25
CA LYS A 181 3.04 -6.29 -19.90
C LYS A 181 2.98 -7.28 -18.72
N ASN A 182 1.87 -8.00 -18.56
CA ASN A 182 1.74 -9.15 -17.66
C ASN A 182 1.95 -10.48 -18.40
N LYS A 183 1.80 -11.61 -17.68
CA LYS A 183 1.95 -12.98 -18.20
C LYS A 183 0.60 -13.70 -18.28
N ILE A 184 -0.47 -12.96 -18.56
CA ILE A 184 -1.85 -13.47 -18.48
C ILE A 184 -2.03 -14.58 -19.51
N LYS A 185 -2.40 -15.77 -19.02
CA LYS A 185 -2.72 -16.96 -19.83
C LYS A 185 -4.16 -17.42 -19.65
N GLN A 186 -4.80 -16.99 -18.55
CA GLN A 186 -6.14 -17.41 -18.20
C GLN A 186 -6.98 -16.25 -17.71
N ILE A 187 -8.17 -16.13 -18.29
CA ILE A 187 -9.26 -15.27 -17.84
C ILE A 187 -10.45 -16.21 -17.67
N SER A 188 -10.98 -16.32 -16.44
CA SER A 188 -12.18 -17.11 -16.16
C SER A 188 -13.45 -16.33 -16.50
N GLU A 189 -14.55 -17.03 -16.74
CA GLU A 189 -15.87 -16.41 -16.99
C GLU A 189 -16.32 -15.50 -15.83
N THR A 190 -15.90 -15.83 -14.60
CA THR A 190 -16.19 -15.05 -13.39
C THR A 190 -15.15 -13.97 -13.09
N SER A 191 -14.10 -13.83 -13.89
CA SER A 191 -13.04 -12.83 -13.64
C SER A 191 -13.56 -11.39 -13.60
N PHE A 192 -14.63 -11.14 -14.37
CA PHE A 192 -15.28 -9.84 -14.49
C PHE A 192 -16.75 -9.88 -14.07
N SER A 193 -17.16 -10.91 -13.30
CA SER A 193 -18.51 -10.95 -12.76
C SER A 193 -18.67 -9.81 -11.77
N ASN A 194 -19.52 -8.84 -12.11
CA ASN A 194 -19.84 -7.62 -11.36
C ASN A 194 -18.95 -6.38 -11.66
N GLN A 195 -18.13 -6.41 -12.71
CA GLN A 195 -17.39 -5.23 -13.21
C GLN A 195 -18.10 -4.62 -14.44
N TRP A 196 -19.38 -4.28 -14.29
CA TRP A 196 -20.24 -3.76 -15.36
C TRP A 196 -19.87 -2.34 -15.83
N ASN A 197 -19.09 -1.60 -15.04
CA ASN A 197 -18.59 -0.27 -15.37
C ASN A 197 -17.23 -0.25 -16.08
N LEU A 198 -16.59 -1.41 -16.24
CA LEU A 198 -15.24 -1.49 -16.78
C LEU A 198 -15.26 -1.21 -18.30
N GLN A 199 -14.48 -0.22 -18.72
CA GLN A 199 -14.36 0.22 -20.12
C GLN A 199 -13.20 -0.47 -20.85
#